data_AF-A0A1V4PPL0-F1
#
_entry.id   AF-A0A1V4PPL0-F1
#
_cell.length_a   1.000
_cell.length_b   1.000
_cell.length_c   1.000
_cell.angle_alpha   90.00
_cell.angle_beta   90.00
_cell.angle_gamma   90.00
#
_symmetry.space_group_name_H-M   'P 1'
#
loop_
_entity.id
_entity.type
_entity.pdbx_description
1 polymer ?
#
loop_
_entity_poly.entity_id
_entity_poly.type
_entity_poly.pdbx_seq_one_letter_code
_entity_poly.pdbx_strand_id
1 'polypeptide(L)'
;MRSPARLALGFAIATAGAGAIAFAAAPHAAAAPMVCPALPGQTASSESCSASASNTGLSLAITADGGHASSTATNYAGPAAIAIGPNASVTMTGVRPGLAIGIAGPGASVTVDGVHGPTCTGTGMAFAGDFQTLQGCWR
;
A
#
# COMPACT_ATOMS: atom_id res chain seq x y z
N MET A 1 66.28 22.41 14.16
CA MET A 1 66.40 21.88 12.78
C MET A 1 65.56 20.61 12.72
N ARG A 2 64.75 20.47 11.65
CA ARG A 2 63.44 19.77 11.62
C ARG A 2 63.52 18.24 11.57
N SER A 3 62.70 17.56 12.37
CA SER A 3 62.58 16.10 12.50
C SER A 3 62.14 15.38 11.20
N PRO A 4 62.75 14.24 10.82
CA PRO A 4 62.32 13.41 9.70
C PRO A 4 61.27 12.37 10.16
N ALA A 5 60.05 12.81 10.43
CA ALA A 5 58.94 11.93 10.83
C ALA A 5 57.70 12.11 9.95
N ARG A 6 57.90 12.30 8.64
CA ARG A 6 56.81 12.52 7.67
C ARG A 6 57.08 11.85 6.33
N LEU A 7 57.24 10.53 6.33
CA LEU A 7 57.22 9.75 5.08
C LEU A 7 56.94 8.27 5.33
N ALA A 8 55.89 7.97 6.11
CA ALA A 8 55.45 6.60 6.41
C ALA A 8 53.93 6.46 6.32
N LEU A 9 53.33 7.10 5.32
CA LEU A 9 51.95 6.86 4.88
C LEU A 9 52.03 6.62 3.36
N GLY A 10 52.82 5.66 2.90
CA GLY A 10 52.51 4.25 3.14
C GLY A 10 51.45 3.84 2.12
N PHE A 11 51.83 3.90 0.84
CA PHE A 11 51.11 3.42 -0.32
C PHE A 11 50.77 1.93 -0.10
N ALA A 12 49.53 1.66 0.32
CA ALA A 12 49.00 0.32 0.58
C ALA A 12 47.46 0.49 0.53
N ILE A 13 46.65 -0.15 -0.30
CA ILE A 13 46.75 -1.34 -1.14
C ILE A 13 45.77 -1.09 -2.29
N ALA A 14 46.26 -1.06 -3.53
CA ALA A 14 45.42 -1.17 -4.73
C ALA A 14 45.47 -2.61 -5.20
N THR A 15 44.77 -3.53 -4.52
CA THR A 15 44.48 -4.87 -5.04
C THR A 15 43.26 -5.47 -4.35
N ALA A 16 42.26 -5.80 -5.16
CA ALA A 16 41.35 -6.94 -4.98
C ALA A 16 40.47 -6.93 -3.72
N GLY A 17 39.35 -6.24 -3.83
CA GLY A 17 38.12 -6.61 -3.14
C GLY A 17 36.96 -6.08 -3.95
N ALA A 18 36.30 -6.94 -4.73
CA ALA A 18 34.92 -6.73 -5.12
C ALA A 18 34.05 -6.84 -3.86
N GLY A 19 34.30 -5.97 -2.88
CA GLY A 19 33.49 -5.80 -1.70
C GLY A 19 32.31 -4.97 -2.15
N ALA A 20 31.15 -5.60 -2.27
CA ALA A 20 29.90 -4.91 -2.47
C ALA A 20 29.85 -3.74 -1.50
N ILE A 21 29.81 -2.52 -2.04
CA ILE A 21 29.33 -1.37 -1.30
C ILE A 21 27.88 -1.69 -0.95
N ALA A 22 27.68 -2.32 0.20
CA ALA A 22 26.37 -2.44 0.80
C ALA A 22 25.97 -1.01 1.14
N PHE A 23 25.19 -0.40 0.25
CA PHE A 23 24.31 0.69 0.65
C PHE A 23 23.44 0.08 1.74
N ALA A 24 23.81 0.33 3.01
CA ALA A 24 22.91 0.10 4.11
C ALA A 24 21.66 0.92 3.79
N ALA A 25 20.59 0.25 3.37
CA ALA A 25 19.30 0.88 3.18
C ALA A 25 19.01 1.63 4.48
N ALA A 26 18.81 2.95 4.38
CA ALA A 26 18.48 3.75 5.54
C ALA A 26 17.32 3.07 6.28
N PRO A 27 17.37 2.97 7.62
CA PRO A 27 16.25 2.42 8.38
C PRO A 27 15.00 3.21 8.01
N HIS A 28 13.97 2.50 7.60
CA HIS A 28 12.77 3.08 7.01
C HIS A 28 12.12 3.95 8.07
N ALA A 29 12.15 5.27 7.88
CA ALA A 29 11.41 6.19 8.72
C ALA A 29 9.93 5.78 8.68
N ALA A 30 9.28 5.77 9.84
CA ALA A 30 7.92 5.28 10.02
C ALA A 30 6.95 5.83 8.95
N ALA A 31 6.52 4.91 8.08
CA ALA A 31 5.27 4.82 7.32
C ALA A 31 4.74 6.09 6.63
N ALA A 32 5.37 6.50 5.52
CA ALA A 32 4.61 7.26 4.52
C ALA A 32 3.43 6.40 4.02
N PRO A 33 2.25 6.98 3.76
CA PRO A 33 1.13 6.24 3.21
C PRO A 33 1.52 5.64 1.85
N MET A 34 1.28 4.35 1.69
CA MET A 34 1.47 3.65 0.43
C MET A 34 0.20 3.79 -0.40
N VAL A 35 0.35 4.25 -1.64
CA VAL A 35 -0.75 4.48 -2.57
C VAL A 35 -0.53 3.65 -3.82
N CYS A 36 -1.48 2.77 -4.12
CA CYS A 36 -1.53 1.95 -5.32
C CYS A 36 -2.71 2.42 -6.18
N PRO A 37 -2.48 3.28 -7.19
CA PRO A 37 -3.49 3.63 -8.16
C PRO A 37 -3.48 2.67 -9.35
N ALA A 38 -4.65 2.26 -9.83
CA ALA A 38 -4.81 1.48 -11.05
C ALA A 38 -5.76 2.19 -12.02
N LEU A 39 -5.18 2.65 -13.13
CA LEU A 39 -5.88 3.20 -14.29
C LEU A 39 -6.46 2.07 -15.16
N PRO A 40 -7.32 2.37 -16.14
CA PRO A 40 -7.97 1.33 -16.91
C PRO A 40 -6.96 0.44 -17.65
N GLY A 41 -7.03 -0.88 -17.41
CA GLY A 41 -6.10 -1.87 -17.97
C GLY A 41 -4.79 -2.03 -17.20
N GLN A 42 -4.64 -1.36 -16.04
CA GLN A 42 -3.41 -1.37 -15.25
C GLN A 42 -3.59 -2.09 -13.92
N THR A 43 -2.46 -2.54 -13.40
CA THR A 43 -2.33 -3.10 -12.05
C THR A 43 -1.17 -2.41 -11.34
N ALA A 44 -1.37 -2.05 -10.08
CA ALA A 44 -0.33 -1.52 -9.21
C ALA A 44 -0.35 -2.29 -7.89
N SER A 45 0.80 -2.82 -7.49
CA SER A 45 0.93 -3.60 -6.27
C SER A 45 2.22 -3.24 -5.53
N SER A 46 2.14 -3.31 -4.21
CA SER A 46 3.25 -3.17 -3.27
C SER A 46 3.04 -4.16 -2.11
N GLU A 47 3.85 -4.09 -1.07
CA GLU A 47 3.78 -5.01 0.07
C GLU A 47 2.46 -4.90 0.86
N SER A 48 1.91 -3.69 0.99
CA SER A 48 0.70 -3.44 1.78
C SER A 48 -0.52 -3.02 0.94
N CYS A 49 -0.33 -2.54 -0.29
CA CYS A 49 -1.44 -2.16 -1.17
C CYS A 49 -1.44 -2.92 -2.50
N SER A 50 -2.63 -3.20 -3.03
CA SER A 50 -2.83 -3.74 -4.38
C SER A 50 -4.08 -3.13 -5.02
N ALA A 51 -3.95 -2.64 -6.24
CA ALA A 51 -5.03 -2.10 -7.05
C ALA A 51 -4.98 -2.71 -8.46
N SER A 52 -6.12 -3.16 -8.96
CA SER A 52 -6.26 -3.73 -10.31
C SER A 52 -7.49 -3.16 -11.00
N ALA A 53 -7.36 -2.74 -12.25
CA ALA A 53 -8.45 -2.16 -13.00
C ALA A 53 -8.52 -2.75 -14.42
N SER A 54 -9.71 -3.22 -14.81
CA SER A 54 -10.01 -3.61 -16.19
C SER A 54 -10.01 -2.38 -17.12
N ASN A 55 -10.10 -2.59 -18.44
CA ASN A 55 -10.04 -1.52 -19.46
C ASN A 55 -11.09 -0.41 -19.29
N THR A 56 -12.12 -0.62 -18.50
CA THR A 56 -13.19 0.35 -18.21
C THR A 56 -13.30 0.71 -16.73
N GLY A 57 -12.45 0.17 -15.86
CA GLY A 57 -12.51 0.38 -14.41
C GLY A 57 -11.45 1.36 -13.89
N LEU A 58 -11.64 1.84 -12.67
CA LEU A 58 -10.65 2.62 -11.92
C LEU A 58 -10.55 2.04 -10.51
N SER A 59 -9.35 1.82 -9.99
CA SER A 59 -9.17 1.25 -8.66
C SER A 59 -8.12 2.03 -7.88
N LEU A 60 -8.36 2.21 -6.59
CA LEU A 60 -7.44 2.86 -5.67
C LEU A 60 -7.32 2.03 -4.39
N ALA A 61 -6.08 1.79 -3.97
CA ALA A 61 -5.77 1.21 -2.66
C ALA A 61 -4.75 2.10 -1.93
N ILE A 62 -5.08 2.51 -0.71
CA ILE A 62 -4.25 3.35 0.15
C ILE A 62 -4.05 2.61 1.47
N THR A 63 -2.80 2.57 1.94
CA THR A 63 -2.48 2.06 3.26
C THR A 63 -1.59 3.01 4.03
N ALA A 64 -1.76 3.05 5.34
CA ALA A 64 -0.89 3.78 6.26
C ALA A 64 -0.72 2.98 7.56
N ASP A 65 0.40 3.20 8.25
CA ASP A 65 0.63 2.70 9.62
C ASP A 65 0.45 1.18 9.80
N GLY A 66 0.78 0.37 8.78
CA GLY A 66 0.71 -1.10 8.84
C GLY A 66 -0.63 -1.72 8.45
N GLY A 67 -1.50 -0.97 7.78
CA GLY A 67 -2.73 -1.50 7.17
C GLY A 67 -2.50 -2.23 5.85
N HIS A 68 -3.46 -3.04 5.43
CA HIS A 68 -3.49 -3.73 4.13
C HIS A 68 -4.72 -3.35 3.32
N ALA A 69 -4.55 -2.97 2.05
CA ALA A 69 -5.65 -2.59 1.17
C ALA A 69 -5.54 -3.27 -0.20
N SER A 70 -6.62 -3.92 -0.61
CA SER A 70 -6.76 -4.53 -1.93
C SER A 70 -8.00 -3.99 -2.62
N SER A 71 -7.88 -3.56 -3.87
CA SER A 71 -8.98 -3.03 -4.67
C SER A 71 -8.92 -3.60 -6.09
N THR A 72 -10.05 -4.06 -6.61
CA THR A 72 -10.18 -4.57 -7.99
C THR A 72 -11.41 -3.99 -8.65
N ALA A 73 -11.29 -3.44 -9.86
CA ALA A 73 -12.35 -2.75 -10.57
C ALA A 73 -12.61 -3.32 -11.96
N THR A 74 -13.89 -3.54 -12.28
CA THR A 74 -14.38 -3.95 -13.61
C THR A 74 -15.65 -3.18 -13.99
N ASN A 75 -16.03 -3.16 -15.27
CA ASN A 75 -17.32 -2.61 -15.74
C ASN A 75 -17.67 -1.20 -15.23
N TYR A 76 -16.76 -0.22 -15.38
CA TYR A 76 -16.99 1.16 -14.90
C TYR A 76 -17.17 1.28 -13.37
N ALA A 77 -16.66 0.30 -12.61
CA ALA A 77 -16.55 0.40 -11.16
C ALA A 77 -15.38 1.30 -10.74
N GLY A 78 -15.56 2.01 -9.63
CA GLY A 78 -14.56 2.85 -8.96
C GLY A 78 -14.38 2.52 -7.47
N PRO A 79 -13.86 1.34 -7.08
CA PRO A 79 -13.58 1.02 -5.68
C PRO A 79 -12.32 1.73 -5.13
N ALA A 80 -12.46 2.32 -3.94
CA ALA A 80 -11.37 2.94 -3.17
C ALA A 80 -11.21 2.28 -1.80
N ALA A 81 -10.14 1.50 -1.63
CA ALA A 81 -9.80 0.79 -0.40
C ALA A 81 -8.79 1.59 0.43
N ILE A 82 -9.08 1.86 1.71
CA ILE A 82 -8.25 2.68 2.60
C ILE A 82 -8.06 1.96 3.94
N ALA A 83 -6.86 1.46 4.22
CA ALA A 83 -6.55 0.80 5.49
C ALA A 83 -5.53 1.60 6.30
N ILE A 84 -5.92 2.03 7.51
CA ILE A 84 -5.10 2.90 8.36
C ILE A 84 -4.85 2.20 9.69
N GLY A 85 -3.58 1.91 9.98
CA GLY A 85 -3.16 1.36 11.26
C GLY A 85 -2.99 -0.16 11.28
N PRO A 86 -2.46 -0.69 12.40
CA PRO A 86 -2.09 -2.09 12.50
C PRO A 86 -3.32 -3.00 12.48
N ASN A 87 -3.22 -4.10 11.74
CA ASN A 87 -4.32 -5.06 11.52
C ASN A 87 -5.57 -4.45 10.86
N ALA A 88 -5.46 -3.26 10.24
CA ALA A 88 -6.50 -2.73 9.39
C ALA A 88 -6.46 -3.46 8.04
N SER A 89 -7.59 -3.98 7.56
CA SER A 89 -7.66 -4.66 6.26
C SER A 89 -8.87 -4.19 5.46
N VAL A 90 -8.66 -3.80 4.20
CA VAL A 90 -9.76 -3.47 3.29
C VAL A 90 -9.62 -4.27 2.00
N THR A 91 -10.66 -5.01 1.66
CA THR A 91 -10.75 -5.73 0.38
C THR A 91 -11.97 -5.24 -0.38
N MET A 92 -11.76 -4.76 -1.60
CA MET A 92 -12.82 -4.25 -2.45
C MET A 92 -12.78 -4.87 -3.83
N THR A 93 -13.95 -5.29 -4.29
CA THR A 93 -14.18 -5.74 -5.66
C THR A 93 -15.37 -4.99 -6.22
N GLY A 94 -15.16 -4.29 -7.33
CA GLY A 94 -16.18 -3.59 -8.07
C GLY A 94 -16.55 -4.35 -9.34
N VAL A 95 -17.79 -4.84 -9.40
CA VAL A 95 -18.30 -5.61 -10.56
C VAL A 95 -19.36 -4.90 -11.39
N ARG A 96 -20.02 -3.87 -10.82
CA ARG A 96 -21.08 -3.09 -11.48
C ARG A 96 -20.64 -1.64 -11.71
N PRO A 97 -21.27 -0.88 -12.62
CA PRO A 97 -21.01 0.56 -12.71
C PRO A 97 -21.35 1.25 -11.38
N GLY A 98 -20.42 2.02 -10.83
CA GLY A 98 -20.63 2.73 -9.56
C GLY A 98 -19.37 2.95 -8.74
N LEU A 99 -19.49 3.78 -7.70
CA LEU A 99 -18.44 4.05 -6.74
C LEU A 99 -18.59 3.14 -5.52
N ALA A 100 -17.48 2.64 -5.00
CA ALA A 100 -17.47 2.01 -3.68
C ALA A 100 -16.29 2.56 -2.89
N ILE A 101 -16.46 2.74 -1.58
CA ILE A 101 -15.39 3.16 -0.67
C ILE A 101 -15.39 2.29 0.58
N GLY A 102 -14.20 1.89 1.02
CA GLY A 102 -13.98 1.14 2.24
C GLY A 102 -12.85 1.76 3.05
N ILE A 103 -13.09 2.00 4.34
CA ILE A 103 -12.14 2.58 5.28
C ILE A 103 -12.09 1.68 6.51
N ALA A 104 -10.93 1.11 6.81
CA ALA A 104 -10.69 0.36 8.05
C ALA A 104 -9.62 1.06 8.89
N GLY A 105 -9.91 1.22 10.18
CA GLY A 105 -8.95 1.60 11.19
C GLY A 105 -8.28 0.40 11.86
N PRO A 106 -7.47 0.64 12.91
CA PRO A 106 -6.72 -0.42 13.59
C PRO A 106 -7.61 -1.55 14.12
N GLY A 107 -7.27 -2.80 13.78
CA GLY A 107 -8.04 -3.99 14.20
C GLY A 107 -9.45 -4.08 13.60
N ALA A 108 -9.72 -3.35 12.52
CA ALA A 108 -10.97 -3.39 11.79
C ALA A 108 -10.76 -3.98 10.40
N SER A 109 -11.81 -4.55 9.81
CA SER A 109 -11.76 -5.08 8.46
C SER A 109 -13.02 -4.73 7.67
N VAL A 110 -12.83 -4.37 6.41
CA VAL A 110 -13.91 -4.04 5.48
C VAL A 110 -13.80 -4.94 4.27
N THR A 111 -14.90 -5.60 3.91
CA THR A 111 -15.00 -6.38 2.66
C THR A 111 -16.20 -5.94 1.86
N VAL A 112 -15.96 -5.59 0.60
CA VAL A 112 -16.98 -5.23 -0.40
C VAL A 112 -16.76 -6.09 -1.65
N ASP A 113 -17.74 -6.89 -2.03
CA ASP A 113 -17.67 -7.77 -3.20
C ASP A 113 -18.38 -7.18 -4.45
N GLY A 114 -19.13 -6.09 -4.28
CA GLY A 114 -19.91 -5.42 -5.33
C GLY A 114 -21.16 -6.21 -5.76
N VAL A 115 -21.51 -7.28 -5.04
CA VAL A 115 -22.67 -8.13 -5.29
C VAL A 115 -23.65 -8.05 -4.12
N HIS A 116 -23.13 -8.21 -2.90
CA HIS A 116 -23.82 -8.14 -1.63
C HIS A 116 -23.43 -6.85 -0.89
N GLY A 117 -24.18 -6.56 0.17
CA GLY A 117 -23.89 -5.42 1.03
C GLY A 117 -22.50 -5.52 1.65
N PRO A 118 -21.85 -4.37 1.89
CA PRO A 118 -20.52 -4.36 2.46
C PRO A 118 -20.52 -4.88 3.90
N THR A 119 -19.43 -5.54 4.28
CA THR A 119 -19.26 -6.12 5.62
C THR A 119 -18.15 -5.40 6.36
N CYS A 120 -18.48 -4.92 7.56
CA CYS A 120 -17.56 -4.25 8.47
C CYS A 120 -17.41 -5.11 9.72
N THR A 121 -16.20 -5.56 10.03
CA THR A 121 -15.90 -6.41 11.19
C THR A 121 -14.74 -5.84 12.01
N GLY A 122 -14.54 -6.39 13.21
CA GLY A 122 -13.45 -5.99 14.12
C GLY A 122 -13.87 -5.01 15.20
N THR A 123 -12.86 -4.52 15.93
CA THR A 123 -13.03 -3.67 17.13
C THR A 123 -12.74 -2.21 16.88
N GLY A 124 -12.06 -1.88 15.79
CA GLY A 124 -11.77 -0.51 15.38
C GLY A 124 -12.86 0.09 14.49
N MET A 125 -12.65 1.34 14.08
CA MET A 125 -13.54 2.03 13.14
C MET A 125 -13.55 1.31 11.79
N ALA A 126 -14.74 1.03 11.28
CA ALA A 126 -14.92 0.49 9.93
C ALA A 126 -16.09 1.19 9.24
N PHE A 127 -15.82 1.72 8.05
CA PHE A 127 -16.82 2.33 7.20
C PHE A 127 -16.74 1.74 5.81
N ALA A 128 -17.88 1.39 5.24
CA ALA A 128 -17.97 1.12 3.83
C ALA A 128 -19.25 1.70 3.26
N GLY A 129 -19.15 2.28 2.07
CA GLY A 129 -20.27 2.67 1.25
C GLY A 129 -20.13 2.04 -0.12
N ASP A 130 -21.17 1.35 -0.58
CA ASP A 130 -21.21 0.77 -1.90
C ASP A 130 -22.41 1.33 -2.68
N PHE A 131 -22.13 2.21 -3.65
CA PHE A 131 -23.17 2.76 -4.52
C PHE A 131 -23.62 1.77 -5.60
N GLN A 132 -22.97 0.61 -5.75
CA GLN A 132 -23.39 -0.47 -6.65
C GLN A 132 -24.57 -1.26 -6.05
N THR A 133 -24.62 -1.35 -4.73
CA THR A 133 -25.68 -2.00 -3.96
C THR A 133 -26.58 -1.01 -3.22
N LEU A 134 -26.18 0.27 -3.13
CA LEU A 134 -26.80 1.31 -2.30
C LEU A 134 -26.83 0.95 -0.81
N GLN A 135 -25.83 0.20 -0.37
CA GLN A 135 -25.70 -0.27 1.00
C GLN A 135 -24.42 0.27 1.63
N GLY A 136 -24.43 0.36 2.96
CA GLY A 136 -23.27 0.78 3.73
C GLY A 136 -23.16 -0.01 5.02
N CYS A 137 -21.95 -0.07 5.56
CA CYS A 137 -21.71 -0.58 6.90
C CYS A 137 -20.90 0.44 7.70
N TRP A 138 -21.22 0.51 8.98
CA TRP A 138 -20.55 1.38 9.94
C TRP A 138 -20.33 0.63 11.25
N ARG A 139 -19.13 0.76 11.81
CA ARG A 139 -18.76 0.15 13.07
C ARG A 139 -17.76 1.01 13.84
#